data_AF-A0A3R7H1F4-F1
#
_entry.id   AF-A0A3R7H1F4-F1
#
_cell.length_a   1.000
_cell.length_b   1.000
_cell.length_c   1.000
_cell.angle_alpha   90.00
_cell.angle_beta   90.00
_cell.angle_gamma   90.00
#
_symmetry.space_group_name_H-M   'P 1'
#
loop_
_entity.id
_entity.type
_entity.pdbx_description
1 polymer ?
#
loop_
_entity_poly.entity_id
_entity_poly.type
_entity_poly.pdbx_seq_one_letter_code
_entity_poly.pdbx_strand_id
1 'polypeptide(L)' 'MEQSAPAEPLEMFLRRVERAHIDRDVVATAATHPEATECVWPGTYGGIRLSAGPASVTYSDGTTG' A
#
# COMPACT_ATOMS: atom_id res chain seq x y z
N MET A 1 -2.08 27.77 2.98
CA MET A 1 -3.07 26.70 2.76
C MET A 1 -2.33 25.63 1.99
N GLU A 2 -1.73 24.66 2.68
CA GLU A 2 -1.18 23.49 1.99
C GLU A 2 -2.37 22.71 1.48
N GLN A 3 -2.63 22.87 0.19
CA GLN A 3 -3.64 22.14 -0.54
C GLN A 3 -3.08 20.71 -0.64
N SER A 4 -3.28 19.91 0.40
CA SER A 4 -3.01 18.48 0.35
C SER A 4 -3.85 17.96 -0.80
N ALA A 5 -3.20 17.60 -1.91
CA ALA A 5 -3.86 16.94 -3.02
C ALA A 5 -4.74 15.82 -2.44
N PRO A 6 -5.96 15.59 -2.98
CA PRO A 6 -6.82 14.53 -2.48
C PRO A 6 -5.98 13.25 -2.43
N ALA A 7 -5.79 12.71 -1.22
CA ALA A 7 -5.06 11.46 -1.05
C ALA A 7 -5.72 10.44 -1.97
N GLU A 8 -4.91 9.73 -2.75
CA GLU A 8 -5.40 8.62 -3.57
C GLU A 8 -6.25 7.71 -2.68
N PRO A 9 -7.47 7.29 -3.08
CA PRO A 9 -8.28 6.43 -2.23
C PRO A 9 -7.53 5.15 -1.86
N LEU A 10 -7.63 4.69 -0.61
CA LEU A 10 -6.95 3.49 -0.10
C LEU A 10 -7.03 2.29 -1.07
N GLU A 11 -8.19 2.06 -1.66
CA GLU A 11 -8.40 0.95 -2.60
C GLU A 11 -7.62 1.12 -3.92
N MET A 12 -7.51 2.35 -4.44
CA MET A 12 -6.68 2.61 -5.62
C MET A 12 -5.20 2.43 -5.30
N PHE A 13 -4.77 2.93 -4.14
CA PHE A 13 -3.41 2.75 -3.65
C PHE A 13 -3.03 1.28 -3.54
N LEU A 14 -3.87 0.48 -2.88
CA LEU A 14 -3.69 -0.96 -2.74
C LEU A 14 -3.59 -1.68 -4.08
N ARG A 15 -4.51 -1.40 -5.01
CA ARG A 15 -4.48 -1.99 -6.36
C ARG A 15 -3.24 -1.58 -7.15
N ARG A 16 -2.75 -0.35 -6.97
CA ARG A 16 -1.53 0.14 -7.62
C ARG A 16 -0.30 -0.58 -7.09
N VAL A 17 -0.16 -0.69 -5.77
CA VAL A 17 1.00 -1.38 -5.17
C VAL A 17 0.99 -2.87 -5.45
N GLU A 18 -0.19 -3.51 -5.49
CA GLU A 18 -0.31 -4.89 -5.93
C GLU A 18 0.14 -5.07 -7.37
N ARG A 19 -0.21 -4.16 -8.28
CA ARG A 19 0.17 -4.28 -9.70
C ARG A 19 1.62 -3.93 -10.00
N ALA A 20 2.22 -3.02 -9.24
CA ALA A 20 3.49 -2.41 -9.60
C ALA A 20 4.68 -3.38 -9.64
N HIS A 21 4.60 -4.52 -8.95
CA HIS A 21 5.76 -5.41 -8.74
C HIS A 21 5.52 -6.90 -9.08
N ILE A 22 4.38 -7.22 -9.70
CA ILE A 22 4.05 -8.58 -10.18
C ILE A 22 5.09 -9.08 -11.20
N ASP A 23 5.57 -8.21 -12.11
CA ASP A 23 6.55 -8.59 -13.14
C ASP A 23 7.94 -8.94 -12.56
N ARG A 24 8.21 -8.65 -11.28
CA ARG A 24 9.49 -8.91 -10.61
C ARG A 24 9.43 -10.01 -9.54
N ASP A 25 8.29 -10.70 -9.41
CA ASP A 25 8.05 -11.67 -8.34
C ASP A 25 8.14 -11.03 -6.93
N VAL A 26 7.83 -9.74 -6.83
CA VAL A 26 7.89 -8.97 -5.59
C VAL A 26 6.48 -8.52 -5.22
N VAL A 27 6.08 -8.77 -3.97
CA VAL A 27 4.72 -8.50 -3.49
C VAL A 27 4.72 -7.43 -2.40
N ALA A 28 3.68 -6.62 -2.33
CA ALA A 28 3.47 -5.71 -1.21
C ALA A 28 3.15 -6.52 0.05
N THR A 29 3.84 -6.23 1.15
CA THR A 29 3.68 -6.96 2.43
C THR A 29 3.12 -6.08 3.54
N ALA A 30 3.40 -4.77 3.49
CA ALA A 30 2.83 -3.78 4.38
C ALA A 30 2.58 -2.47 3.62
N ALA A 31 1.56 -1.73 4.02
CA ALA A 31 1.28 -0.41 3.48
C ALA A 31 0.70 0.51 4.57
N THR A 32 1.13 1.76 4.58
CA THR A 32 0.60 2.81 5.43
C THR A 32 -0.25 3.75 4.59
N HIS A 33 -1.39 4.18 5.12
CA HIS A 33 -2.26 5.13 4.42
C HIS A 33 -3.05 5.98 5.43
N PRO A 34 -3.32 7.27 5.15
CA PRO A 34 -4.00 8.14 6.11
C PRO A 34 -5.43 7.68 6.41
N GLU A 35 -6.06 7.03 5.45
CA GLU A 35 -7.40 6.44 5.57
C GLU A 35 -7.39 4.95 5.93
N ALA A 36 -6.21 4.34 6.11
CA ALA A 36 -6.14 2.94 6.53
C ALA A 36 -6.49 2.80 8.01
N THR A 37 -7.28 1.76 8.30
CA THR A 37 -7.41 1.22 9.66
C THR A 37 -6.41 0.08 9.80
N GLU A 38 -5.91 -0.16 11.01
CA GLU A 38 -5.03 -1.30 11.29
C GLU A 38 -5.75 -2.62 11.01
N CYS A 39 -5.45 -3.24 9.86
CA CYS A 39 -6.05 -4.49 9.43
C CYS A 39 -5.14 -5.21 8.44
N VAL A 40 -5.47 -6.46 8.11
CA VAL A 40 -4.82 -7.18 7.02
C VAL A 40 -5.75 -7.14 5.82
N TRP A 41 -5.32 -6.48 4.76
CA TRP A 41 -6.05 -6.46 3.51
C TRP A 41 -5.81 -7.79 2.77
N PRO A 42 -6.87 -8.55 2.44
CA PRO A 42 -6.73 -9.84 1.77
C PRO A 42 -6.40 -9.63 0.28
N GLY A 43 -5.12 -9.46 0.00
CA GLY A 43 -4.62 -9.29 -1.36
C GLY A 43 -4.50 -10.57 -2.15
N THR A 44 -4.24 -10.40 -3.44
CA THR A 44 -4.18 -11.46 -4.45
C THR A 44 -3.03 -12.43 -4.19
N TYR A 45 -1.90 -11.92 -3.68
CA TYR A 45 -0.65 -12.68 -3.51
C TYR A 45 -0.26 -12.87 -2.03
N GLY A 46 -1.11 -12.44 -1.10
CA GLY A 46 -0.85 -12.43 0.33
C GLY A 46 -1.58 -11.30 1.04
N GLY A 47 -1.68 -11.38 2.36
CA GLY A 47 -2.27 -10.31 3.16
C GLY A 47 -1.33 -9.10 3.26
N ILE A 48 -1.80 -7.90 2.90
CA ILE A 48 -1.06 -6.66 3.08
C ILE A 48 -1.39 -6.10 4.46
N ARG A 49 -0.39 -5.92 5.32
CA ARG A 49 -0.59 -5.27 6.63
C ARG A 49 -0.82 -3.79 6.43
N LEU A 50 -2.00 -3.31 6.79
CA LEU A 50 -2.36 -1.92 6.75
C LEU A 50 -2.15 -1.24 8.10
N SER A 51 -1.64 -0.02 8.08
CA SER A 51 -1.54 0.84 9.26
C SER A 51 -1.88 2.29 8.91
N ALA A 52 -2.46 3.02 9.86
CA ALA A 52 -2.75 4.43 9.68
C ALA A 52 -1.45 5.25 9.64
N GLY A 53 -1.28 6.12 8.64
CA GLY A 53 -0.08 6.96 8.53
C GLY A 53 0.11 7.58 7.15
N PRO A 54 1.24 8.26 6.89
CA PRO A 54 1.57 8.76 5.55
C PRO A 54 1.56 7.61 4.53
N ALA A 55 1.13 7.88 3.30
CA ALA A 55 1.12 6.86 2.24
C ALA A 55 2.53 6.29 2.02
N SER A 56 2.71 5.00 2.28
CA SER A 56 3.95 4.27 1.99
C SER A 56 3.69 2.78 1.84
N VAL A 57 4.57 2.08 1.15
CA VAL A 57 4.48 0.64 0.95
C VAL A 57 5.84 -0.02 1.21
N THR A 58 5.81 -1.22 1.77
CA THR A 58 6.96 -2.11 1.92
C THR A 58 6.73 -3.39 1.13
N TYR A 59 7.70 -3.73 0.30
CA TYR A 59 7.68 -4.91 -0.54
C TYR A 59 8.49 -6.06 0.07
N SER A 60 8.26 -7.28 -0.41
CA SER A 60 8.94 -8.49 0.06
C SER A 60 10.45 -8.51 -0.17
N ASP A 61 10.94 -7.73 -1.13
CA ASP A 61 12.37 -7.54 -1.39
C ASP A 61 13.03 -6.49 -0.46
N GLY A 62 12.26 -5.90 0.45
CA GLY A 62 12.70 -4.86 1.38
C GLY A 62 12.70 -3.45 0.78
N THR A 63 12.29 -3.28 -0.48
CA THR A 63 12.14 -1.94 -1.05
C THR A 63 10.92 -1.23 -0.48
N THR A 64 11.00 0.09 -0.41
CA THR A 64 9.90 0.95 0.01
C THR A 64 9.57 1.99 -1.06
N GLY A 65 8.30 2.40 -1.11
CA GLY A 65 7.79 3.38 -2.07
C GLY A 65 6.71 4.28 -1.47
#